data_AF-A0A352C8G6-F1
#
_entry.id   AF-A0A352C8G6-F1
#
_cell.length_a   1.000
_cell.length_b   1.000
_cell.length_c   1.000
_cell.angle_alpha   90.00
_cell.angle_beta   90.00
_cell.angle_gamma   90.00
#
_symmetry.space_group_name_H-M   'P 1'
#
loop_
_entity.id
_entity.type
_entity.pdbx_description
1 polymer ?
#
loop_
_entity_poly.entity_id
_entity_poly.type
_entity_poly.pdbx_seq_one_letter_code
_entity_poly.pdbx_strand_id
1 'polypeptide(L)'
;RYREPVYGNIRELAMSYFHEYFLNNGQKTLRQYSALLNLNMVKKNWATSKEDLWSIDKALDRVKHYDMVPKSHIKNLRRADEIEIKAGKIVEWRN
;
A
#
# COMPACT_ATOMS: atom_id res chain seq x y z
N ARG A 1 0.40 8.32 -5.73
CA ARG A 1 1.70 8.90 -6.13
C ARG A 1 2.44 7.91 -7.02
N TYR A 2 3.06 8.41 -8.09
CA TYR A 2 3.90 7.62 -8.99
C TYR A 2 5.22 7.23 -8.30
N ARG A 3 5.80 6.10 -8.71
CA ARG A 3 7.08 5.59 -8.22
C ARG A 3 7.92 5.17 -9.42
N GLU A 4 9.14 5.69 -9.51
CA GLU A 4 10.08 5.26 -10.55
C GLU A 4 10.42 3.77 -10.42
N PRO A 5 10.64 3.05 -11.53
CA PRO A 5 10.91 1.61 -11.52
C PRO A 5 12.36 1.29 -11.15
N VAL A 6 12.82 1.80 -10.00
CA VAL A 6 14.21 1.68 -9.51
C VAL A 6 14.40 0.64 -8.40
N TYR A 7 13.33 -0.07 -8.02
CA TYR A 7 13.35 -1.01 -6.90
C TYR A 7 13.76 -2.41 -7.36
N GLY A 8 14.68 -3.05 -6.63
CA GLY A 8 15.19 -4.38 -6.96
C GLY A 8 14.23 -5.51 -6.62
N ASN A 9 13.21 -5.25 -5.80
CA ASN A 9 12.18 -6.23 -5.43
C ASN A 9 10.89 -5.54 -4.95
N ILE A 10 9.83 -6.35 -4.80
CA ILE A 10 8.50 -5.88 -4.36
C ILE A 10 8.54 -5.30 -2.94
N ARG A 11 9.39 -5.84 -2.06
CA ARG A 11 9.52 -5.34 -0.69
C ARG A 11 10.04 -3.91 -0.70
N GLU A 12 11.04 -3.60 -1.53
CA GLU A 12 11.56 -2.24 -1.71
C GLU A 12 10.52 -1.29 -2.27
N LEU A 13 9.77 -1.71 -3.30
CA LEU A 13 8.65 -0.93 -3.81
C LEU A 13 7.61 -0.65 -2.71
N ALA A 14 7.23 -1.66 -1.93
CA ALA A 14 6.27 -1.50 -0.85
C ALA A 14 6.81 -0.60 0.29
N MET A 15 8.09 -0.72 0.63
CA MET A 15 8.77 0.15 1.61
C MET A 15 8.76 1.62 1.17
N SER A 16 8.80 1.92 -0.13
CA SER A 16 8.70 3.31 -0.63
C SER A 16 7.42 4.04 -0.19
N TYR A 17 6.36 3.30 0.13
CA TYR A 17 5.10 3.86 0.63
C TYR A 17 5.03 3.99 2.15
N PHE A 18 5.99 3.42 2.88
CA PHE A 18 5.91 3.29 4.35
C PHE A 18 5.77 4.64 5.07
N HIS A 19 6.48 5.66 4.58
CA HIS A 19 6.44 7.01 5.15
C HIS A 19 5.22 7.82 4.74
N GLU A 20 4.49 7.43 3.70
CA GLU A 20 3.29 8.12 3.21
C GLU A 20 1.99 7.49 3.75
N TYR A 21 2.05 6.25 4.25
CA TYR A 21 0.91 5.54 4.84
C TYR A 21 0.77 5.85 6.34
N PHE A 22 0.08 6.94 6.64
CA PHE A 22 -0.25 7.33 8.01
C PHE A 22 -1.64 8.00 8.12
N LEU A 23 -2.19 8.01 9.33
CA LEU A 23 -3.42 8.75 9.65
C LEU A 23 -3.14 10.24 9.88
N ASN A 24 -4.17 11.09 9.88
CA ASN A 24 -4.03 12.53 10.17
C ASN A 24 -3.39 12.87 11.53
N ASN A 25 -3.34 11.90 12.45
CA ASN A 25 -2.63 12.02 13.73
C ASN A 25 -1.13 11.60 13.63
N GLY A 26 -0.63 11.26 12.44
CA GLY A 26 0.73 10.81 12.17
C GLY A 26 1.00 9.34 12.51
N GLN A 27 0.01 8.55 12.95
CA GLN A 27 0.21 7.13 13.19
C GLN A 27 0.44 6.40 11.87
N LYS A 28 1.62 5.80 11.68
CA LYS A 28 1.94 4.97 10.51
C LYS A 28 1.12 3.68 10.52
N THR A 29 0.49 3.33 9.40
CA THR A 29 -0.50 2.23 9.33
C THR A 29 -0.11 1.09 8.40
N LEU A 30 0.91 1.23 7.56
CA LEU A 30 1.37 0.12 6.72
C LEU A 30 1.94 -1.00 7.60
N ARG A 31 1.35 -2.20 7.55
CA ARG A 31 1.75 -3.34 8.38
C ARG A 31 2.34 -4.49 7.58
N GLN A 32 1.76 -4.78 6.43
CA GLN A 32 2.11 -5.94 5.64
C GLN A 32 2.03 -5.61 4.15
N TYR A 33 2.71 -6.43 3.36
CA TYR A 33 2.57 -6.47 1.91
C TYR A 33 2.40 -7.93 1.48
N SER A 34 1.67 -8.18 0.40
CA SER A 34 1.46 -9.52 -0.13
C SER A 34 2.59 -9.94 -1.08
N ALA A 35 2.70 -11.25 -1.33
CA ALA A 35 3.38 -11.74 -2.52
C ALA A 35 2.64 -11.28 -3.81
N LEU A 36 3.26 -11.49 -4.97
CA LEU A 36 2.61 -11.18 -6.25
C LEU A 36 1.36 -12.01 -6.46
N LEU A 37 0.30 -11.35 -6.94
CA LEU A 37 -0.88 -11.99 -7.50
C LEU A 37 -0.85 -11.88 -9.03
N ASN A 38 -0.94 -13.01 -9.72
CA ASN A 38 -1.01 -13.02 -11.18
C ASN A 38 -2.43 -12.69 -11.67
N LEU A 39 -2.64 -11.44 -12.09
CA LEU A 39 -3.94 -10.98 -12.59
C LEU A 39 -4.33 -11.54 -13.96
N ASN A 40 -3.43 -12.23 -14.68
CA ASN A 40 -3.80 -12.93 -15.92
C ASN A 40 -4.75 -14.11 -15.68
N MET A 41 -4.84 -14.59 -14.44
CA MET A 41 -5.76 -15.66 -14.03
C MET A 41 -7.16 -15.13 -13.70
N VAL A 42 -7.31 -13.81 -13.56
CA VAL A 42 -8.60 -13.14 -13.36
C VAL A 42 -9.24 -12.91 -14.73
N LYS A 43 -10.58 -12.94 -14.83
CA LYS A 43 -11.32 -12.67 -16.08
C LYS A 43 -10.74 -11.43 -16.78
N LYS A 44 -10.47 -11.53 -18.09
CA LYS A 44 -9.77 -10.49 -18.89
C LYS A 44 -10.36 -9.08 -18.80
N ASN A 45 -11.64 -8.96 -18.46
CA ASN A 45 -12.34 -7.69 -18.35
C ASN A 45 -12.17 -7.00 -16.98
N TRP A 46 -11.40 -7.55 -16.04
CA TRP A 46 -11.26 -6.97 -14.70
C TRP A 46 -10.80 -5.51 -14.73
N ALA A 47 -9.88 -5.15 -15.62
CA ALA A 47 -9.32 -3.80 -15.72
C ALA A 47 -10.33 -2.76 -16.23
N THR A 48 -11.39 -3.19 -16.92
CA THR A 48 -12.43 -2.32 -17.51
C THR A 48 -13.82 -2.61 -16.95
N SER A 49 -13.91 -3.47 -15.93
CA SER A 49 -15.17 -3.90 -15.35
C SER A 49 -15.83 -2.74 -14.61
N LYS A 50 -17.13 -2.55 -14.82
CA LYS A 50 -17.95 -1.65 -13.99
C LYS A 50 -18.55 -2.36 -12.77
N GLU A 51 -18.42 -3.69 -12.71
CA GLU A 51 -18.88 -4.52 -11.60
C GLU A 51 -17.79 -4.66 -10.53
N ASP A 52 -18.21 -4.94 -9.30
CA ASP A 52 -17.30 -5.15 -8.17
C ASP A 52 -16.34 -6.33 -8.40
N LEU A 53 -15.06 -6.10 -8.09
CA LEU A 53 -13.98 -7.07 -8.27
C LEU A 53 -13.70 -7.89 -7.00
N TRP A 54 -14.74 -8.24 -6.23
CA TRP A 54 -14.64 -8.97 -4.95
C TRP A 54 -13.83 -10.27 -5.04
N SER A 55 -13.77 -10.89 -6.22
CA SER A 55 -12.97 -12.10 -6.46
C SER A 55 -11.47 -11.84 -6.37
N ILE A 56 -11.00 -10.66 -6.81
CA ILE A 56 -9.58 -10.27 -6.75
C ILE A 56 -9.20 -9.93 -5.31
N ASP A 57 -10.06 -9.20 -4.62
CA ASP A 57 -9.89 -8.84 -3.20
C ASP A 57 -9.72 -10.11 -2.34
N LYS A 58 -10.65 -11.06 -2.46
CA LYS A 58 -10.56 -12.37 -1.79
C LYS A 58 -9.33 -13.17 -2.20
N ALA A 59 -8.85 -13.02 -3.43
CA ALA A 59 -7.62 -13.67 -3.87
C ALA A 59 -6.40 -13.04 -3.20
N LEU A 60 -6.31 -11.70 -3.16
CA LEU A 60 -5.25 -10.95 -2.49
C LEU A 60 -5.18 -11.29 -1.00
N ASP A 61 -6.32 -11.34 -0.30
CA ASP A 61 -6.37 -11.70 1.13
C ASP A 61 -5.77 -13.08 1.43
N ARG A 62 -5.91 -14.02 0.50
CA ARG A 62 -5.37 -15.38 0.63
C ARG A 62 -3.89 -15.48 0.28
N VAL A 63 -3.36 -14.53 -0.49
CA VAL A 63 -1.93 -14.51 -0.82
C VAL A 63 -1.13 -14.34 0.47
N LYS A 64 0.03 -14.98 0.53
CA LYS A 64 0.93 -14.85 1.68
C LYS A 64 1.31 -13.39 1.88
N HIS A 65 1.08 -12.90 3.10
CA HIS A 65 1.50 -11.59 3.55
C HIS A 65 2.79 -11.66 4.34
N TYR A 66 3.60 -10.63 4.20
CA TYR A 66 4.87 -10.45 4.89
C TYR A 66 4.79 -9.19 5.74
N ASP A 67 5.30 -9.27 6.96
CA ASP A 67 5.40 -8.11 7.84
C ASP A 67 6.34 -7.08 7.23
N MET A 68 5.87 -5.83 7.15
CA MET A 68 6.68 -4.69 6.69
C MET A 68 7.76 -4.35 7.71
N VAL A 69 7.39 -4.44 8.99
CA VAL A 69 8.21 -4.12 10.15
C VAL A 69 7.96 -5.17 11.24
N PRO A 70 8.99 -5.62 11.98
CA PRO A 70 8.80 -6.53 13.11
C PRO A 70 7.78 -5.99 14.11
N LYS A 71 6.92 -6.86 14.64
CA LYS A 71 5.83 -6.47 15.57
C LYS A 71 6.34 -5.72 16.81
N SER A 72 7.53 -6.05 17.29
CA SER A 72 8.21 -5.37 18.40
C SER A 72 8.52 -3.90 18.12
N HIS A 73 8.79 -3.55 16.86
CA HIS A 73 9.18 -2.20 16.46
C HIS A 73 7.96 -1.29 16.21
N ILE A 74 6.77 -1.85 15.99
CA ILE A 74 5.55 -1.08 15.64
C ILE A 74 5.26 0.01 16.70
N LYS A 75 5.45 -0.31 17.99
CA LYS A 75 5.21 0.62 19.11
C LYS A 75 6.19 1.79 19.15
N ASN A 76 7.38 1.62 18.56
CA ASN A 76 8.47 2.59 18.59
C ASN A 76 8.61 3.39 17.29
N LEU A 77 7.70 3.21 16.34
CA LEU A 77 7.70 3.99 15.11
C LEU A 77 7.47 5.47 15.43
N ARG A 78 8.33 6.36 14.91
CA ARG A 78 8.04 7.80 14.97
C ARG A 78 6.70 8.09 14.30
N ARG A 79 5.97 9.07 14.83
CA ARG A 79 4.83 9.65 14.13
C ARG A 79 5.31 10.35 12.86
N ALA A 80 4.41 10.50 11.89
CA ALA A 80 4.68 11.37 10.75
C ALA A 80 4.82 12.82 11.25
N ASP A 81 5.72 13.57 10.63
CA ASP A 81 6.00 14.94 11.00
C ASP A 81 4.86 15.85 10.52
N GLU A 82 4.73 17.05 11.11
CA GLU A 82 3.66 17.97 10.74
C GLU A 82 3.68 18.34 9.25
N ILE A 83 4.87 18.45 8.66
CA ILE A 83 5.04 18.71 7.22
C ILE A 83 4.55 17.53 6.39
N GLU A 84 4.88 16.29 6.79
CA GLU A 84 4.39 15.08 6.13
C GLU A 84 2.85 15.06 6.17
N ILE A 85 2.24 15.34 7.32
CA ILE A 85 0.78 15.39 7.49
C ILE A 85 0.13 16.50 6.65
N LYS A 86 0.72 17.71 6.64
CA LYS A 86 0.23 18.82 5.80
C LYS A 86 0.30 18.46 4.32
N ALA A 87 1.41 17.87 3.87
CA ALA A 87 1.58 17.42 2.50
C ALA A 87 0.59 16.31 2.10
N GLY A 88 0.27 15.38 3.01
CA GLY A 88 -0.70 14.32 2.78
C GLY A 88 -2.15 14.80 2.60
N LYS A 89 -2.46 16.04 3.02
CA LYS A 89 -3.79 16.65 2.83
C LYS A 89 -3.93 17.39 1.49
N ILE A 90 -2.85 17.53 0.73
CA ILE A 90 -2.89 18.20 -0.57
C ILE A 90 -3.60 17.28 -1.56
N VAL A 91 -4.69 17.77 -2.14
CA VAL A 91 -5.47 17.07 -3.16
C VAL A 91 -4.93 17.46 -4.53
N GLU A 92 -4.35 16.50 -5.25
CA GLU A 92 -3.82 16.71 -6.60
C GLU A 92 -4.94 16.78 -7.65
N TRP A 93 -5.99 15.98 -7.49
CA TRP A 93 -7.13 15.91 -8.40
C TRP A 93 -8.42 16.20 -7.64
N ARG A 94 -9.07 17.31 -7.97
CA ARG A 94 -10.46 17.55 -7.58
C ARG A 94 -11.35 16.91 -8.65
N ASN A 95 -12.02 15.83 -8.28
CA ASN A 95 -13.12 15.28 -9.08
C ASN A 95 -14.33 16.19 -9.02
#